data_AF-A0A529MF03-F1
#
_entry.id   AF-A0A529MF03-F1
#
_cell.length_a   1.000
_cell.length_b   1.000
_cell.length_c   1.000
_cell.angle_alpha   90.00
_cell.angle_beta   90.00
_cell.angle_gamma   90.00
#
_symmetry.space_group_name_H-M   'P 1'
#
loop_
_entity.id
_entity.type
_entity.pdbx_description
1 polymer ?
#
loop_
_entity_poly.entity_id
_entity_poly.type
_entity_poly.pdbx_seq_one_letter_code
_entity_poly.pdbx_strand_id
1 'polypeptide(L)'
;VYGHLADGNLHISINCDGPLPHERHAAIEDVLYQGLREAGGSFSAEHGVGLEKREAYERYADPVKRDLAKAIKALIDPGHVMNPGKVVG
;
A
#
# COMPACT_ATOMS: atom_id res chain seq x y z
N VAL A 1 16.55 5.55 -7.84
CA VAL A 1 15.97 6.03 -6.58
C VAL A 1 16.18 7.53 -6.51
N TYR A 2 15.12 8.29 -6.26
CA TYR A 2 15.14 9.74 -6.04
C TYR A 2 14.09 10.05 -4.98
N GLY A 3 13.89 11.31 -4.57
CA GLY A 3 12.82 11.63 -3.65
C GLY A 3 12.96 12.98 -2.97
N HIS A 4 12.12 13.17 -1.97
CA HIS A 4 12.01 14.39 -1.17
C HIS A 4 12.69 14.11 0.17
N LEU A 5 13.96 14.51 0.29
CA LEU A 5 14.73 14.18 1.49
C LEU A 5 14.17 14.85 2.75
N ALA A 6 13.61 16.05 2.62
CA ALA A 6 13.16 16.87 3.75
C ALA A 6 11.97 16.27 4.50
N ASP A 7 11.14 15.46 3.84
CA ASP A 7 9.98 14.79 4.45
C ASP A 7 10.14 13.26 4.56
N GLY A 8 11.31 12.73 4.14
CA GLY A 8 11.61 11.31 4.20
C GLY A 8 10.93 10.46 3.13
N ASN A 9 10.46 11.05 2.03
CA ASN A 9 9.78 10.33 0.95
C ASN A 9 10.74 9.89 -0.16
N LEU A 10 10.89 8.57 -0.36
CA LEU A 10 11.70 7.97 -1.42
C LEU A 10 10.83 7.39 -2.54
N HIS A 11 11.20 7.76 -3.77
CA HIS A 11 10.68 7.23 -5.01
C HIS A 11 11.61 6.13 -5.54
N ILE A 12 11.12 4.89 -5.50
CA ILE A 12 11.84 3.71 -5.95
C ILE A 12 11.24 3.24 -7.27
N SER A 13 12.05 3.21 -8.31
CA SER A 13 11.69 2.69 -9.63
C SER A 13 12.68 1.62 -10.04
N ILE A 14 12.17 0.51 -10.55
CA ILE A 14 12.96 -0.62 -11.02
C ILE A 14 12.66 -0.81 -12.50
N ASN A 15 13.67 -0.64 -13.33
CA ASN A 15 13.56 -0.88 -14.76
C ASN A 15 13.68 -2.38 -15.03
N CYS A 16 12.80 -2.90 -15.88
CA CYS A 16 12.84 -4.27 -16.34
C CYS A 16 12.44 -4.32 -17.82
N ASP A 17 12.96 -5.31 -18.54
CA ASP A 17 12.57 -5.55 -19.93
C ASP A 17 11.21 -6.26 -19.95
N GLY A 18 10.23 -5.63 -20.59
CA GLY A 18 8.87 -6.18 -20.72
C GLY A 18 8.04 -6.10 -19.42
N PRO A 19 6.83 -6.70 -19.42
CA PRO A 19 5.95 -6.67 -18.26
C PRO A 19 6.51 -7.52 -17.12
N LEU A 20 6.44 -7.00 -15.90
CA LEU A 20 6.87 -7.72 -14.71
C LEU A 20 5.80 -8.76 -14.29
N PRO A 21 6.14 -10.04 -14.16
CA PRO A 21 5.21 -11.03 -13.61
C PRO A 21 4.76 -10.66 -12.20
N HIS A 22 3.49 -10.90 -11.87
CA HIS A 22 2.91 -10.53 -10.58
C HIS A 22 3.70 -11.11 -9.39
N GLU A 23 4.14 -12.37 -9.45
CA GLU A 23 4.95 -12.99 -8.39
C GLU A 23 6.27 -12.26 -8.15
N ARG A 24 6.90 -11.78 -9.23
CA ARG A 24 8.14 -11.00 -9.15
C ARG A 24 7.88 -9.61 -8.59
N HIS A 25 6.77 -8.98 -8.96
CA HIS A 25 6.33 -7.71 -8.37
C HIS A 25 6.11 -7.85 -6.86
N ALA A 26 5.34 -8.86 -6.44
CA ALA A 26 5.06 -9.12 -5.03
C ALA A 26 6.33 -9.41 -4.22
N ALA A 27 7.28 -10.19 -4.78
CA ALA A 27 8.56 -10.44 -4.13
C ALA A 27 9.41 -9.16 -3.96
N ILE A 28 9.39 -8.26 -4.95
CA ILE A 28 10.06 -6.96 -4.84
C ILE A 28 9.40 -6.11 -3.76
N GLU A 29 8.07 -6.03 -3.75
CA GLU A 29 7.33 -5.31 -2.71
C GLU A 29 7.61 -5.87 -1.32
N ASP A 30 7.70 -7.19 -1.16
CA ASP A 30 8.02 -7.81 0.11
C ASP A 30 9.41 -7.38 0.61
N VAL A 31 10.41 -7.38 -0.26
CA VAL A 31 11.77 -6.89 0.08
C VAL A 31 11.76 -5.40 0.45
N LEU A 32 10.97 -4.59 -0.27
CA LEU A 32 10.91 -3.14 -0.03
C LEU A 32 10.13 -2.77 1.24
N TYR A 33 9.06 -3.50 1.54
CA TYR A 33 8.11 -3.13 2.60
C TYR A 33 8.38 -3.84 3.94
N GLN A 34 9.08 -4.97 3.92
CA GLN A 34 9.46 -5.68 5.13
C GLN A 34 10.26 -4.79 6.09
N GLY A 35 9.82 -4.71 7.35
CA GLY A 35 10.49 -3.90 8.38
C GLY A 35 10.17 -2.41 8.35
N LEU A 36 9.46 -1.90 7.33
CA LEU A 36 9.14 -0.46 7.25
C LEU A 36 8.33 0.01 8.45
N ARG A 37 7.33 -0.78 8.88
CA ARG A 37 6.48 -0.40 10.01
C ARG A 37 7.30 -0.30 11.30
N GLU A 38 8.17 -1.28 11.55
CA GLU A 38 9.06 -1.30 12.71
C GLU A 38 10.04 -0.11 12.71
N ALA A 39 10.42 0.36 11.52
CA ALA A 39 11.23 1.56 11.34
C ALA A 39 10.44 2.88 11.38
N GLY A 40 9.12 2.85 11.61
CA GLY A 40 8.25 4.03 11.58
C GLY A 40 7.97 4.58 10.18
N GLY A 41 8.25 3.81 9.14
CA GLY A 41 8.03 4.16 7.73
C GLY A 41 6.64 3.77 7.22
N SER A 42 6.39 4.11 5.95
CA SER A 42 5.15 3.80 5.22
C SER A 42 5.46 3.20 3.86
N PHE A 43 4.73 2.16 3.46
CA PHE A 43 4.80 1.60 2.10
C PHE A 43 4.17 2.52 1.03
N SER A 44 3.43 3.55 1.46
CA SER A 44 2.91 4.59 0.57
C SER A 44 2.96 5.94 1.27
N ALA A 45 3.93 6.77 0.87
CA ALA A 45 4.11 8.11 1.44
C ALA A 45 3.05 9.09 0.90
N GLU A 46 2.81 9.10 -0.41
CA GLU A 46 1.94 10.11 -1.04
C GLU A 46 0.92 9.58 -2.07
N HIS A 47 1.20 8.46 -2.76
CA HIS A 47 0.33 7.96 -3.85
C HIS A 47 -0.93 7.22 -3.38
N GLY A 48 -1.10 7.03 -2.08
CA GLY A 48 -2.25 6.32 -1.51
C GLY A 48 -2.19 4.80 -1.72
N VAL A 49 -3.34 4.13 -1.57
CA VAL A 49 -3.46 2.65 -1.65
C VAL A 49 -4.13 2.22 -2.95
N GLY A 50 -5.34 2.72 -3.24
CA GLY A 50 -6.08 2.39 -4.45
C GLY A 50 -6.35 0.88 -4.60
N LEU A 51 -6.33 0.41 -5.84
CA LEU A 51 -6.39 -1.02 -6.17
C LEU A 51 -5.00 -1.66 -6.11
N GLU A 52 -4.00 -0.96 -6.68
CA GLU A 52 -2.64 -1.44 -6.86
C GLU A 52 -1.99 -1.89 -5.56
N LYS A 53 -2.04 -1.07 -4.51
CA LYS A 53 -1.40 -1.38 -3.22
C LYS A 53 -2.36 -1.99 -2.20
N ARG A 54 -3.53 -2.48 -2.63
CA ARG A 54 -4.52 -3.07 -1.72
C ARG A 54 -3.93 -4.27 -0.97
N GLU A 55 -3.26 -5.17 -1.68
CA GLU A 55 -2.63 -6.35 -1.08
C GLU A 55 -1.53 -5.96 -0.09
N ALA A 56 -0.72 -4.96 -0.44
CA ALA A 56 0.28 -4.38 0.45
C ALA A 56 -0.36 -3.73 1.70
N TYR A 57 -1.48 -3.02 1.56
CA TYR A 57 -2.21 -2.47 2.71
C TYR A 57 -2.69 -3.58 3.64
N GLU A 58 -3.23 -4.68 3.11
CA GLU A 58 -3.68 -5.79 3.96
C GLU A 58 -2.53 -6.53 4.65
N ARG A 59 -1.34 -6.56 4.03
CA ARG A 59 -0.15 -7.24 4.57
C ARG A 59 0.65 -6.39 5.55
N TYR A 60 0.86 -5.10 5.23
CA TYR A 60 1.85 -4.23 5.89
C TYR A 60 1.26 -3.10 6.73
N ALA A 61 -0.01 -2.72 6.51
CA ALA A 61 -0.60 -1.68 7.34
C ALA A 61 -0.72 -2.13 8.81
N ASP A 62 -0.78 -1.14 9.70
CA ASP A 62 -1.14 -1.38 11.09
C ASP A 62 -2.51 -2.10 11.14
N PRO A 63 -2.62 -3.27 11.79
CA PRO A 63 -3.88 -4.00 11.86
C PRO A 63 -5.00 -3.18 12.52
N VAL A 64 -4.69 -2.37 13.53
CA VAL A 64 -5.67 -1.48 14.19
C VAL A 64 -6.19 -0.43 13.20
N LYS A 65 -5.29 0.18 12.42
CA LYS A 65 -5.68 1.15 11.38
C LYS A 65 -6.57 0.49 10.32
N ARG A 66 -6.22 -0.72 9.89
CA ARG A 66 -6.98 -1.48 8.89
C ARG A 66 -8.38 -1.84 9.39
N ASP A 67 -8.47 -2.33 10.63
CA ASP A 67 -9.75 -2.75 11.21
C ASP A 67 -10.66 -1.54 11.45
N LEU A 68 -10.10 -0.41 11.89
CA LEU A 68 -10.83 0.85 11.99
C LEU A 68 -11.32 1.35 10.62
N ALA A 69 -10.48 1.31 9.58
CA ALA A 69 -10.87 1.71 8.23
C ALA A 69 -12.02 0.85 7.69
N LYS A 70 -11.99 -0.47 7.95
CA LYS A 70 -13.09 -1.40 7.60
C LYS A 70 -14.37 -1.07 8.36
N ALA A 71 -14.29 -0.76 9.65
CA ALA A 71 -15.45 -0.36 10.45
C ALA A 71 -16.07 0.96 9.94
N ILE A 72 -15.23 1.95 9.61
CA ILE A 72 -15.68 3.22 9.02
C ILE A 72 -16.34 2.98 7.65
N LYS A 73 -15.74 2.13 6.80
CA LYS A 73 -16.30 1.78 5.49
C LYS A 73 -17.69 1.15 5.62
N ALA A 74 -17.86 0.19 6.53
CA ALA A 74 -19.13 -0.47 6.75
C ALA A 74 -20.21 0.48 7.33
N LEU A 75 -19.80 1.44 8.16
CA LEU A 75 -20.71 2.46 8.69
C LEU A 75 -21.20 3.44 7.63
N ILE A 76 -20.31 3.90 6.75
CA ILE A 76 -20.60 4.96 5.77
C ILE A 76 -21.21 4.38 4.49
N ASP A 77 -20.69 3.24 4.02
CA ASP A 77 -21.08 2.59 2.77
C ASP A 77 -21.37 1.10 2.98
N PRO A 78 -22.47 0.76 3.69
CA PRO A 78 -22.87 -0.62 3.94
C PRO A 78 -23.20 -1.40 2.66
N GLY A 79 -23.53 -0.69 1.57
CA GLY A 79 -23.82 -1.29 0.26
C GLY A 79 -22.58 -1.51 -0.61
N HIS A 80 -21.39 -1.10 -0.15
CA HIS A 80 -20.13 -1.19 -0.89
C HIS A 80 -20.17 -0.57 -2.30
N VAL A 81 -20.93 0.51 -2.50
CA VAL A 81 -21.06 1.17 -3.81
C VAL A 81 -19.99 2.23 -4.07
N MET A 82 -19.38 2.78 -3.02
CA MET A 82 -18.36 3.82 -3.12
C MET A 82 -16.99 3.19 -3.39
N ASN A 83 -16.62 3.15 -4.67
CA ASN A 83 -15.30 2.78 -5.16
C ASN A 83 -14.88 1.34 -4.77
N PRO A 84 -15.65 0.32 -5.18
CA PRO A 84 -15.53 -1.05 -4.69
C PRO A 84 -14.16 -1.66 -4.99
N GLY A 85 -13.66 -2.46 -4.04
CA GLY A 85 -12.44 -3.24 -4.19
C GLY A 85 -11.15 -2.43 -4.03
N LYS A 86 -11.20 -1.17 -3.61
CA LYS A 86 -10.03 -0.32 -3.37
C LYS A 86 -9.88 0.00 -1.89
N VAL A 87 -8.64 0.05 -1.41
CA VAL A 87 -8.29 0.30 0.00
C VAL A 87 -8.86 -0.76 0.97
N VAL A 88 -10.15 -0.69 1.30
CA VAL A 88 -10.88 -1.64 2.15
C VAL A 88 -12.29 -1.87 1.61
N GLY A 89 -12.74 -3.13 1.60
CA GLY A 89 -14.04 -3.51 1.02
C GLY A 89 -13.97 -3.67 -0.49
#